data_AF-A0A836SFJ6-F1
#
_entry.id   AF-A0A836SFJ6-F1
#
_cell.length_a   1.000
_cell.length_b   1.000
_cell.length_c   1.000
_cell.angle_alpha   90.00
_cell.angle_beta   90.00
_cell.angle_gamma   90.00
#
_symmetry.space_group_name_H-M   'P 1'
#
loop_
_entity.id
_entity.type
_entity.pdbx_description
1 polymer ?
#
loop_
_entity_poly.entity_id
_entity_poly.type
_entity_poly.pdbx_seq_one_letter_code
_entity_poly.pdbx_strand_id
1 'polypeptide(L)'
;MTERSFFLRRVNDHLQYLNNLNKTLANDHCFDEHEDVDCFKGSEDTECNLGRWLYGEGSVEIGALEHYEIETIFRSLFEPHTQFHSLSQEAIEKRQAGDKAGAQALIGEIKKISNLLTRKMLELEEILQK
;
A
#
# COMPACT_ATOMS: atom_id res chain seq x y z
N MET A 1 -20.11 8.76 4.36
CA MET A 1 -19.37 10.02 4.12
C MET A 1 -18.03 9.82 4.77
N THR A 2 -16.99 9.66 3.96
CA THR A 2 -15.61 9.52 4.42
C THR A 2 -15.25 10.69 5.34
N GLU A 3 -14.72 10.38 6.51
CA GLU A 3 -14.26 11.43 7.44
C GLU A 3 -13.28 12.38 6.74
N ARG A 4 -13.42 13.70 6.96
CA ARG A 4 -12.43 14.73 6.55
C ARG A 4 -11.03 14.20 6.93
N SER A 5 -10.13 13.95 5.98
CA SER A 5 -8.81 13.29 6.13
C SER A 5 -8.72 11.76 6.02
N PHE A 6 -9.73 11.06 5.48
CA PHE A 6 -9.63 9.62 5.25
C PHE A 6 -8.38 9.26 4.44
N PHE A 7 -8.19 9.86 3.26
CA PHE A 7 -7.08 9.51 2.38
C PHE A 7 -5.74 10.02 2.91
N LEU A 8 -5.72 11.16 3.60
CA LEU A 8 -4.51 11.65 4.27
C LEU A 8 -3.99 10.63 5.31
N ARG A 9 -4.90 9.99 6.07
CA ARG A 9 -4.51 8.91 6.98
C ARG A 9 -4.02 7.67 6.22
N ARG A 10 -4.63 7.31 5.08
CA ARG A 10 -4.15 6.19 4.24
C ARG A 10 -2.77 6.45 3.62
N VAL A 11 -2.47 7.69 3.25
CA VAL A 11 -1.13 8.10 2.81
C VAL A 11 -0.11 7.87 3.94
N ASN A 12 -0.43 8.26 5.17
CA ASN A 12 0.45 7.98 6.32
C ASN A 12 0.60 6.47 6.56
N ASP A 13 -0.47 5.68 6.46
CA ASP A 13 -0.42 4.22 6.61
C ASP A 13 0.58 3.59 5.60
N HIS A 14 0.56 4.03 4.34
CA HIS A 14 1.51 3.58 3.30
C HIS A 14 2.96 4.00 3.57
N LEU A 15 3.19 5.20 4.12
CA LEU A 15 4.53 5.63 4.50
C LEU A 15 5.10 4.77 5.64
N GLN A 16 4.27 4.41 6.63
CA GLN A 16 4.67 3.51 7.71
C GLN A 16 4.94 2.10 7.19
N TYR A 17 4.10 1.60 6.28
CA TYR A 17 4.31 0.31 5.62
C TYR A 17 5.68 0.27 4.92
N LEU A 18 5.98 1.26 4.07
CA LEU A 18 7.27 1.35 3.37
C LEU A 18 8.45 1.42 4.34
N ASN A 19 8.32 2.16 5.43
CA ASN A 19 9.38 2.25 6.44
C ASN A 19 9.64 0.88 7.09
N ASN A 20 8.58 0.18 7.49
CA ASN A 20 8.69 -1.14 8.12
C ASN A 20 9.23 -2.21 7.16
N LEU A 21 8.83 -2.14 5.88
CA LEU A 21 9.38 -2.98 4.82
C LEU A 21 10.88 -2.73 4.67
N ASN A 22 11.31 -1.48 4.49
CA ASN A 22 12.73 -1.16 4.33
C ASN A 22 13.56 -1.61 5.55
N LYS A 23 13.05 -1.38 6.77
CA LYS A 23 13.71 -1.85 8.00
C LYS A 23 13.87 -3.37 8.02
N THR A 24 12.82 -4.10 7.65
CA THR A 24 12.85 -5.56 7.61
C THR A 24 13.85 -6.05 6.58
N LEU A 25 13.78 -5.57 5.33
CA LEU A 25 14.68 -6.03 4.27
C LEU A 25 16.16 -5.69 4.56
N ALA A 26 16.43 -4.59 5.26
CA ALA A 26 17.78 -4.18 5.64
C ALA A 26 18.33 -4.94 6.86
N ASN A 27 17.48 -5.49 7.71
CA ASN A 27 17.88 -6.21 8.91
C ASN A 27 18.13 -7.70 8.58
N ASP A 28 19.39 -8.11 8.55
CA ASP A 28 19.75 -9.50 8.25
C ASP A 28 19.17 -10.48 9.30
N HIS A 29 19.08 -10.07 10.56
CA HIS A 29 18.46 -10.84 11.64
C HIS A 29 16.98 -11.19 11.40
N CYS A 30 16.26 -10.46 10.53
CA CYS A 30 14.89 -10.80 10.18
C CYS A 30 14.75 -12.08 9.33
N PHE A 31 15.88 -12.61 8.82
CA PHE A 31 15.93 -13.74 7.91
C PHE A 31 16.85 -14.85 8.41
N ASP A 32 17.43 -14.71 9.61
CA ASP A 32 18.24 -15.74 10.24
C ASP A 32 17.34 -16.78 10.92
N GLU A 33 17.60 -18.07 10.63
CA GLU A 33 16.77 -19.20 11.09
C GLU A 33 16.79 -19.47 12.61
N HIS A 34 17.65 -18.77 13.36
CA HIS A 34 17.90 -19.01 14.78
C HIS A 34 17.59 -17.81 15.68
N GLU A 35 17.05 -16.72 15.12
CA GLU A 35 16.66 -15.55 15.89
C GLU A 35 15.15 -15.31 15.84
N ASP A 36 14.53 -15.16 17.01
CA ASP A 36 13.13 -14.78 17.14
C ASP A 36 13.02 -13.25 17.14
N VAL A 37 13.08 -12.66 15.94
CA VAL A 37 12.91 -11.21 15.73
C VAL A 37 11.52 -10.93 15.17
N ASP A 38 10.76 -10.08 15.87
CA ASP A 38 9.48 -9.57 15.38
C ASP A 38 9.71 -8.57 14.24
N CYS A 39 9.77 -9.10 13.02
CA CYS A 39 9.92 -8.34 11.80
C CYS A 39 8.63 -8.23 11.02
N PHE A 40 8.42 -7.10 10.38
CA PHE A 40 7.25 -6.83 9.57
C PHE A 40 7.16 -7.82 8.40
N LYS A 41 6.01 -8.51 8.28
CA LYS A 41 5.81 -9.58 7.29
C LYS A 41 5.04 -9.14 6.03
N GLY A 42 4.75 -7.85 5.89
CA GLY A 42 3.81 -7.37 4.89
C GLY A 42 2.36 -7.52 5.35
N SER A 43 1.44 -7.18 4.47
CA SER A 43 0.03 -7.51 4.62
C SER A 43 -0.58 -7.73 3.24
N GLU A 44 -1.70 -8.45 3.18
CA GLU A 44 -2.52 -8.52 1.97
C GLU A 44 -3.12 -7.14 1.66
N ASP A 45 -3.42 -6.90 0.37
CA ASP A 45 -4.00 -5.64 -0.07
C ASP A 45 -5.39 -5.43 0.55
N THR A 46 -6.21 -6.47 0.59
CA THR A 46 -7.56 -6.43 1.21
C THR A 46 -7.56 -6.22 2.73
N GLU A 47 -6.43 -6.43 3.41
CA GLU A 47 -6.32 -6.35 4.87
C GLU A 47 -5.81 -5.00 5.38
N CYS A 48 -5.38 -4.10 4.51
CA CYS A 48 -4.99 -2.76 4.94
C CYS A 48 -6.24 -1.85 5.10
N ASN A 49 -6.10 -0.71 5.80
CA ASN A 49 -7.24 0.21 6.00
C ASN A 49 -7.80 0.75 4.67
N LEU A 50 -6.95 0.96 3.67
CA LEU A 50 -7.38 1.36 2.34
C LEU A 50 -8.10 0.22 1.63
N GLY A 51 -7.53 -0.99 1.62
CA GLY A 51 -8.12 -2.18 1.01
C GLY A 51 -9.48 -2.54 1.58
N ARG A 52 -9.62 -2.59 2.91
CA ARG A 52 -10.92 -2.83 3.57
C ARG A 52 -11.99 -1.86 3.10
N TRP A 53 -11.62 -0.60 2.86
CA TRP A 53 -12.53 0.40 2.33
C TRP A 53 -12.80 0.20 0.83
N LEU A 54 -11.76 0.02 0.00
CA LEU A 54 -11.86 -0.20 -1.45
C LEU A 54 -12.79 -1.38 -1.80
N TYR A 55 -12.58 -2.52 -1.12
CA TYR A 55 -13.34 -3.74 -1.34
C TYR A 55 -14.62 -3.82 -0.52
N GLY A 56 -14.82 -2.88 0.41
CA GLY A 56 -16.00 -2.79 1.27
C GLY A 56 -16.86 -1.58 0.92
N GLU A 57 -17.02 -0.69 1.90
CA GLU A 57 -17.97 0.43 1.84
C GLU A 57 -17.63 1.48 0.77
N GLY A 58 -16.38 1.60 0.33
CA GLY A 58 -15.93 2.63 -0.60
C GLY A 58 -16.65 2.58 -1.95
N SER A 59 -17.00 1.39 -2.43
CA SER A 59 -17.79 1.24 -3.66
C SER A 59 -19.20 1.85 -3.54
N VAL A 60 -19.83 1.71 -2.38
CA VAL A 60 -21.16 2.26 -2.07
C VAL A 60 -21.07 3.76 -1.85
N GLU A 61 -20.09 4.22 -1.07
CA GLU A 61 -19.89 5.64 -0.78
C GLU A 61 -19.61 6.45 -2.05
N ILE A 62 -18.73 5.95 -2.92
CA ILE A 62 -18.37 6.63 -4.17
C ILE A 62 -19.52 6.55 -5.18
N GLY A 63 -20.20 5.40 -5.28
CA GLY A 63 -21.35 5.24 -6.17
C GLY A 63 -22.51 6.19 -5.85
N ALA A 64 -22.73 6.50 -4.57
CA ALA A 64 -23.78 7.43 -4.14
C ALA A 64 -23.54 8.89 -4.54
N LEU A 65 -22.32 9.25 -4.99
CA LEU A 65 -21.99 10.60 -5.42
C LEU A 65 -22.37 10.87 -6.88
N GLU A 66 -22.68 9.83 -7.66
CA GLU A 66 -23.03 9.92 -9.09
C GLU A 66 -22.05 10.79 -9.91
N HIS A 67 -20.77 10.78 -9.56
CA HIS A 67 -19.74 11.65 -10.15
C HIS A 67 -18.68 10.85 -10.90
N TYR A 68 -18.71 10.94 -12.23
CA TYR A 68 -17.87 10.12 -13.13
C TYR A 68 -16.36 10.22 -12.86
N GLU A 69 -15.84 11.43 -12.61
CA GLU A 69 -14.41 11.63 -12.34
C GLU A 69 -13.97 10.93 -11.05
N ILE A 70 -14.77 11.04 -9.98
CA ILE A 70 -14.52 10.40 -8.69
C ILE A 70 -14.54 8.88 -8.85
N GLU A 71 -15.52 8.33 -9.58
CA GLU A 71 -15.60 6.90 -9.85
C GLU A 71 -14.39 6.41 -10.64
N THR A 72 -13.93 7.17 -11.63
CA THR A 72 -12.77 6.85 -12.46
C THR A 72 -11.50 6.79 -11.60
N ILE A 73 -11.27 7.80 -10.76
CA ILE A 73 -10.11 7.84 -9.86
C ILE A 73 -10.19 6.68 -8.86
N PHE A 74 -11.35 6.45 -8.25
CA PHE A 74 -11.59 5.34 -7.32
C PHE A 74 -11.22 3.99 -7.95
N ARG A 75 -11.74 3.68 -9.14
CA ARG A 75 -11.41 2.43 -9.85
C ARG A 75 -9.92 2.32 -10.17
N SER A 76 -9.26 3.45 -10.45
CA SER A 76 -7.83 3.49 -10.74
C SER A 76 -6.91 3.26 -9.52
N LEU A 77 -7.47 3.16 -8.30
CA LEU A 77 -6.71 2.84 -7.09
C LEU A 77 -6.39 1.34 -6.97
N PHE A 78 -7.27 0.47 -7.48
CA PHE A 78 -7.19 -0.98 -7.24
C PHE A 78 -5.89 -1.59 -7.76
N GLU A 79 -5.59 -1.41 -9.05
CA GLU A 79 -4.40 -2.00 -9.68
C GLU A 79 -3.09 -1.60 -8.99
N PRO A 80 -2.75 -0.30 -8.82
CA PRO A 80 -1.51 0.08 -8.15
C PRO A 80 -1.48 -0.34 -6.68
N HIS A 81 -2.62 -0.43 -6.01
CA HIS A 81 -2.70 -0.91 -4.63
C HIS A 81 -2.37 -2.41 -4.53
N THR A 82 -3.00 -3.26 -5.34
CA THR A 82 -2.68 -4.68 -5.40
C THR A 82 -1.23 -4.91 -5.80
N GLN A 83 -0.71 -4.16 -6.78
CA GLN A 83 0.68 -4.27 -7.22
C GLN A 83 1.67 -3.87 -6.11
N PHE A 84 1.36 -2.84 -5.32
CA PHE A 84 2.18 -2.41 -4.19
C PHE A 84 2.37 -3.53 -3.15
N HIS A 85 1.28 -4.19 -2.76
CA HIS A 85 1.31 -5.28 -1.79
C HIS A 85 2.00 -6.52 -2.36
N SER A 86 1.67 -6.91 -3.60
CA SER A 86 2.29 -8.05 -4.27
C SER A 86 3.82 -7.91 -4.39
N LEU A 87 4.32 -6.74 -4.84
CA LEU A 87 5.78 -6.54 -4.94
C LEU A 87 6.46 -6.46 -3.58
N SER A 88 5.76 -5.97 -2.55
CA SER A 88 6.30 -5.94 -1.18
C SER A 88 6.47 -7.37 -0.65
N GLN A 89 5.50 -8.24 -0.91
CA GLN A 89 5.55 -9.65 -0.56
C GLN A 89 6.68 -10.37 -1.31
N GLU A 90 6.80 -10.14 -2.62
CA GLU A 90 7.89 -10.69 -3.44
C GLU A 90 9.27 -10.25 -2.92
N ALA A 91 9.43 -9.00 -2.47
CA ALA A 91 10.69 -8.53 -1.89
C ALA A 91 11.05 -9.25 -0.59
N ILE A 92 10.07 -9.55 0.26
CA ILE A 92 10.26 -10.32 1.50
C ILE A 92 10.65 -11.75 1.16
N GLU A 93 9.94 -12.40 0.23
CA GLU A 93 10.22 -13.77 -0.22
C GLU A 93 11.62 -13.90 -0.83
N LYS A 94 12.03 -12.93 -1.66
CA LYS A 94 13.40 -12.89 -2.19
C LYS A 94 14.44 -12.79 -1.09
N ARG A 95 14.21 -11.96 -0.05
CA ARG A 95 15.13 -11.90 1.09
C ARG A 95 15.18 -13.21 1.87
N GLN A 96 14.04 -13.84 2.10
CA GLN A 96 13.96 -15.15 2.77
C GLN A 96 14.72 -16.23 1.99
N ALA A 97 14.70 -16.16 0.66
CA ALA A 97 15.47 -17.04 -0.22
C ALA A 97 16.97 -16.69 -0.32
N GLY A 98 17.46 -15.67 0.40
CA GLY A 98 18.84 -15.19 0.35
C GLY A 98 19.14 -14.24 -0.82
N ASP A 99 18.17 -13.93 -1.69
CA ASP A 99 18.31 -13.00 -2.82
C ASP A 99 18.20 -11.53 -2.37
N LYS A 100 19.24 -11.06 -1.69
CA LYS A 100 19.33 -9.66 -1.21
C LYS A 100 19.30 -8.65 -2.36
N ALA A 101 19.96 -8.97 -3.47
CA ALA A 101 20.03 -8.08 -4.63
C ALA A 101 18.68 -7.94 -5.33
N GLY A 102 17.97 -9.05 -5.55
CA GLY A 102 16.65 -9.05 -6.17
C GLY A 102 15.61 -8.34 -5.30
N ALA A 103 15.62 -8.56 -3.98
CA ALA A 103 14.77 -7.81 -3.07
C ALA A 103 15.04 -6.30 -3.12
N GLN A 104 16.31 -5.89 -3.15
CA GLN A 104 16.68 -4.48 -3.25
C GLN A 104 16.25 -3.86 -4.59
N ALA A 105 16.29 -4.62 -5.68
CA ALA A 105 15.84 -4.16 -7.00
C ALA A 105 14.34 -3.83 -7.01
N LEU A 106 13.52 -4.57 -6.28
CA LEU A 106 12.07 -4.33 -6.19
C LEU A 106 11.71 -3.04 -5.44
N ILE A 107 12.55 -2.58 -4.51
CA ILE A 107 12.28 -1.36 -3.72
C ILE A 107 12.08 -0.12 -4.60
N GLY A 108 12.78 -0.03 -5.72
CA GLY A 108 12.60 1.05 -6.69
C GLY A 108 11.18 1.08 -7.25
N GLU A 109 10.67 -0.07 -7.68
CA GLU A 109 9.32 -0.20 -8.24
C GLU A 109 8.22 0.00 -7.19
N ILE A 110 8.39 -0.57 -5.99
CA ILE A 110 7.46 -0.39 -4.87
C ILE A 110 7.30 1.10 -4.54
N LYS A 111 8.41 1.86 -4.49
CA LYS A 111 8.35 3.32 -4.24
C LYS A 111 7.64 4.08 -5.36
N LYS A 112 7.86 3.72 -6.64
CA LYS A 112 7.17 4.35 -7.77
C LYS A 112 5.66 4.13 -7.68
N ILE A 113 5.23 2.90 -7.39
CA ILE A 113 3.82 2.55 -7.27
C ILE A 113 3.20 3.21 -6.03
N SER A 114 3.90 3.24 -4.90
CA SER A 114 3.45 3.96 -3.72
C SER A 114 3.23 5.45 -3.99
N ASN A 115 4.13 6.10 -4.74
CA ASN A 115 3.96 7.50 -5.13
C ASN A 115 2.77 7.69 -6.09
N LEU A 116 2.54 6.76 -7.00
CA LEU A 116 1.35 6.77 -7.86
C LEU A 116 0.06 6.68 -7.03
N LEU A 117 0.00 5.74 -6.10
CA LEU A 117 -1.16 5.52 -5.24
C LEU A 117 -1.42 6.73 -4.33
N THR A 118 -0.37 7.29 -3.70
CA THR A 118 -0.47 8.51 -2.90
C THR A 118 -1.04 9.68 -3.70
N ARG A 119 -0.59 9.90 -4.94
CA ARG A 119 -1.13 10.98 -5.79
C ARG A 119 -2.62 10.79 -6.06
N LYS A 120 -3.05 9.58 -6.42
CA LYS A 120 -4.46 9.28 -6.68
C LYS A 120 -5.33 9.46 -5.43
N MET A 121 -4.83 9.06 -4.26
CA MET A 121 -5.50 9.28 -2.98
C MET A 121 -5.67 10.76 -2.65
N LEU A 122 -4.65 11.58 -2.89
CA LEU A 122 -4.71 13.02 -2.67
C LEU A 122 -5.63 13.73 -3.67
N GLU A 123 -5.63 13.29 -4.93
CA GLU A 123 -6.55 13.77 -5.95
C GLU A 123 -8.01 13.51 -5.56
N LEU A 124 -8.31 12.29 -5.08
CA LEU A 124 -9.63 11.92 -4.60
C LEU A 124 -10.05 12.72 -3.36
N GLU A 125 -9.14 12.94 -2.41
CA GLU A 125 -9.39 13.79 -1.24
C GLU A 125 -9.70 15.24 -1.65
N GLU A 126 -8.95 15.81 -2.60
CA GLU A 126 -9.15 17.18 -3.06
C GLU A 126 -10.53 17.36 -3.71
N ILE A 127 -10.93 16.43 -4.57
CA ILE A 127 -12.23 16.50 -5.27
C ILE A 127 -13.38 16.31 -4.28
N LEU A 128 -13.26 15.39 -3.31
CA LEU A 128 -14.30 15.15 -2.29
C LEU A 128 -14.47 16.30 -1.29
N GLN A 129 -13.48 17.21 -1.20
CA GLN A 129 -13.55 18.39 -0.33
C GLN A 129 -14.09 19.65 -1.01
N LYS A 130 -14.30 19.62 -2.34
CA LYS A 130 -14.90 20.71 -3.11
C LYS A 130 -16.43 20.66 -3.05
#